data_AF-A0A7W1F279-F1
#
_entry.id   AF-A0A7W1F279-F1
#
_cell.length_a   1.000
_cell.length_b   1.000
_cell.length_c   1.000
_cell.angle_alpha   90.00
_cell.angle_beta   90.00
_cell.angle_gamma   90.00
#
_symmetry.space_group_name_H-M   'P 1'
#
loop_
_entity.id
_entity.type
_entity.pdbx_description
1 polymer ?
#
loop_
_entity_poly.entity_id
_entity_poly.type
_entity_poly.pdbx_seq_one_letter_code
_entity_poly.pdbx_strand_id
1 'polypeptide(L)'
;RASLFTAIHAAAGGTEAPALPAAEQQLYRSVKQLVDDRRAANEQVRQLRSEVARLQAEGRTLLEEVAERDRRIAKYEFGQPDDSDEDERLSIYRKAFAELGAGRDGKVFLDRVRELERIITVAAVDEKQALSILDRQGAEMVKCLQELRAVLPIGEEPKRLRPRLLLSSRYDFKTLPGHAQAIRDAGRDLHGYLARARWAQGVQSLAKDLPKLQRVFKEMVKLVGDWRERLGEPPPASFSVRIDMGSAIVSLPALLATDLDSVLRRRGKVATQAAADIVPVLDEVVTLYHKSLEKARGEAIPRDEAGKREGHNGALTRLAGELTKFGGILEAAFAEAVTVDFQLDEAHLALMANDHLMLLALQQLDVACDVIAVLPGAPKSDFAPVPSSRGNLDKLLVAARTRVGWLEDVARYRYQGSQGAEAAG
;
A
#
# COMPACT_ATOMS: atom_id res chain seq x y z
N ARG A 1 37.79 34.87 -34.53
CA ARG A 1 36.80 34.17 -35.41
C ARG A 1 36.95 32.65 -35.40
N ALA A 2 38.04 32.03 -35.89
CA ALA A 2 38.21 30.57 -35.78
C ALA A 2 38.27 30.08 -34.32
N SER A 3 38.95 30.82 -33.44
CA SER A 3 39.04 30.58 -31.99
C SER A 3 37.68 30.61 -31.27
N LEU A 4 36.85 31.61 -31.56
CA LEU A 4 35.50 31.75 -31.00
C LEU A 4 34.58 30.61 -31.43
N PHE A 5 34.66 30.20 -32.70
CA PHE A 5 33.86 29.09 -33.21
C PHE A 5 34.23 27.76 -32.51
N THR A 6 35.53 27.52 -32.30
CA THR A 6 36.03 26.37 -31.53
C THR A 6 35.58 26.42 -30.07
N ALA A 7 35.60 27.59 -29.45
CA ALA A 7 35.12 27.76 -28.07
C ALA A 7 33.60 27.54 -27.94
N ILE A 8 32.80 28.00 -28.90
CA ILE A 8 31.35 27.72 -28.93
C ILE A 8 31.09 26.22 -29.09
N HIS A 9 31.85 25.52 -29.93
CA HIS A 9 31.78 24.06 -30.03
C HIS A 9 32.19 23.36 -28.73
N ALA A 10 33.23 23.86 -28.04
CA ALA A 10 33.64 23.33 -26.75
C ALA A 10 32.56 23.49 -25.67
N ALA A 11 31.87 24.65 -25.64
CA ALA A 11 30.74 24.87 -24.74
C ALA A 11 29.60 23.87 -25.02
N ALA A 12 29.23 23.66 -26.29
CA ALA A 12 28.22 22.67 -26.67
C ALA A 12 28.62 21.23 -26.29
N GLY A 13 29.90 20.89 -26.43
CA GLY A 13 30.48 19.59 -26.09
C GLY A 13 30.78 19.38 -24.60
N GLY A 14 30.74 20.42 -23.77
CA GLY A 14 31.14 20.34 -22.36
C GLY A 14 32.64 20.17 -22.14
N THR A 15 33.46 20.56 -23.13
CA THR A 15 34.92 20.47 -23.06
C THR A 15 35.54 21.83 -22.75
N GLU A 16 36.79 21.81 -22.30
CA GLU A 16 37.51 23.03 -21.93
C GLU A 16 37.76 23.91 -23.16
N ALA A 17 37.39 25.20 -23.07
CA ALA A 17 37.48 26.12 -24.20
C ALA A 17 38.86 26.77 -24.28
N PRO A 18 39.39 27.02 -25.50
CA PRO A 18 40.63 27.76 -25.69
C PRO A 18 40.50 29.20 -25.19
N ALA A 19 41.62 29.80 -24.79
CA ALA A 19 41.65 31.18 -24.29
C ALA A 19 41.13 32.17 -25.34
N LEU A 20 40.14 32.98 -24.96
CA LEU A 20 39.50 33.97 -25.84
C LEU A 20 39.90 35.41 -25.48
N PRO A 21 40.04 36.31 -26.47
CA PRO A 21 40.19 37.75 -26.26
C PRO A 21 39.02 38.34 -25.46
N ALA A 22 39.26 39.37 -24.66
CA ALA A 22 38.27 39.96 -23.76
C ALA A 22 36.94 40.35 -24.44
N ALA A 23 36.99 40.86 -25.67
CA ALA A 23 35.81 41.23 -26.45
C ALA A 23 34.92 40.04 -26.86
N GLU A 24 35.49 38.83 -26.97
CA GLU A 24 34.77 37.61 -27.37
C GLU A 24 34.32 36.76 -26.16
N GLN A 25 34.88 37.03 -24.95
CA GLN A 25 34.55 36.27 -23.73
C GLN A 25 33.09 36.43 -23.29
N GLN A 26 32.50 37.61 -23.44
CA GLN A 26 31.12 37.85 -23.02
C GLN A 26 30.13 37.04 -23.86
N LEU A 27 30.34 36.98 -25.17
CA LEU A 27 29.54 36.16 -26.07
C LEU A 27 29.69 34.66 -25.75
N TYR A 28 30.91 34.19 -25.50
CA TYR A 28 31.16 32.81 -25.07
C TYR A 28 30.44 32.47 -23.76
N ARG A 29 30.45 33.36 -22.75
CA ARG A 29 29.72 33.16 -21.49
C ARG A 29 28.21 33.06 -21.72
N SER A 30 27.63 33.92 -22.54
CA SER A 30 26.20 33.86 -22.87
C SER A 30 25.82 32.56 -23.59
N VAL A 31 26.65 32.09 -24.52
CA VAL A 31 26.43 30.82 -25.22
C VAL A 31 26.58 29.63 -24.26
N LYS A 32 27.58 29.66 -23.38
CA LYS A 32 27.79 28.63 -22.36
C LYS A 32 26.60 28.54 -21.39
N GLN A 33 26.13 29.68 -20.90
CA GLN A 33 24.94 29.76 -20.05
C GLN A 33 23.72 29.17 -20.76
N LEU A 34 23.49 29.52 -22.03
CA LEU A 34 22.38 28.99 -22.81
C LEU A 34 22.46 27.46 -22.99
N VAL A 35 23.67 26.92 -23.15
CA VAL A 35 23.91 25.46 -23.23
C VAL A 35 23.64 24.79 -21.89
N ASP A 36 24.09 25.40 -20.78
CA ASP A 36 23.88 24.88 -19.43
C ASP A 36 22.39 24.91 -19.06
N ASP A 37 21.69 26.00 -19.36
CA ASP A 37 20.23 26.14 -19.18
C ASP A 37 19.47 25.10 -20.02
N ARG A 38 19.89 24.89 -21.28
CA ARG A 38 19.30 23.85 -22.15
C ARG A 38 19.54 22.45 -21.60
N ARG A 39 20.71 22.17 -21.01
CA ARG A 39 21.01 20.88 -20.36
C ARG A 39 20.14 20.68 -19.12
N ALA A 40 20.02 21.69 -18.27
CA ALA A 40 19.15 21.67 -17.10
C ALA A 40 17.67 21.44 -17.49
N ALA A 41 17.18 22.15 -18.51
CA ALA A 41 15.82 21.97 -19.03
C ALA A 41 15.61 20.56 -19.63
N ASN A 42 16.58 20.02 -20.37
CA ASN A 42 16.50 18.66 -20.89
C ASN A 42 16.49 17.60 -19.77
N GLU A 43 17.25 17.82 -18.70
CA GLU A 43 17.25 16.94 -17.54
C GLU A 43 15.90 16.98 -16.81
N GLN A 44 15.32 18.17 -16.62
CA GLN A 44 13.97 18.32 -16.07
C GLN A 44 12.91 17.64 -16.95
N VAL A 45 12.99 17.78 -18.28
CA VAL A 45 12.09 17.08 -19.21
C VAL A 45 12.27 15.57 -19.10
N ARG A 46 13.49 15.07 -18.91
CA ARG A 46 13.77 13.64 -18.72
C ARG A 46 13.18 13.14 -17.39
N GLN A 47 13.34 13.89 -16.32
CA GLN A 47 12.74 13.61 -15.01
C GLN A 47 11.22 13.60 -15.09
N LEU A 48 10.60 14.63 -15.66
CA LEU A 48 9.15 14.69 -15.88
C LEU A 48 8.63 13.55 -16.76
N ARG A 49 9.36 13.17 -17.82
CA ARG A 49 8.99 11.99 -18.64
C ARG A 49 9.07 10.70 -17.85
N SER A 50 10.08 10.54 -16.99
CA SER A 50 10.18 9.38 -16.11
C SER A 50 9.06 9.34 -15.07
N GLU A 51 8.67 10.51 -14.54
CA GLU A 51 7.58 10.64 -13.56
C GLU A 51 6.21 10.40 -14.21
N VAL A 52 5.98 10.92 -15.42
CA VAL A 52 4.77 10.61 -16.21
C VAL A 52 4.72 9.12 -16.56
N ALA A 53 5.84 8.51 -16.95
CA ALA A 53 5.89 7.08 -17.22
C ALA A 53 5.62 6.25 -15.96
N ARG A 54 6.16 6.67 -14.81
CA ARG A 54 5.90 6.08 -13.48
C ARG A 54 4.41 6.18 -13.13
N LEU A 55 3.83 7.37 -13.23
CA LEU A 55 2.41 7.62 -12.93
C LEU A 55 1.48 6.89 -13.90
N GLN A 56 1.85 6.74 -15.18
CA GLN A 56 1.08 5.97 -16.15
C GLN A 56 1.21 4.45 -15.95
N ALA A 57 2.33 3.97 -15.42
CA ALA A 57 2.49 2.59 -14.99
C ALA A 57 1.66 2.33 -13.72
N GLU A 58 1.77 3.20 -12.73
CA GLU A 58 1.01 3.16 -11.48
C GLU A 58 -0.50 3.25 -11.74
N GLY A 59 -0.93 4.13 -12.64
CA GLY A 59 -2.33 4.23 -13.08
C GLY A 59 -2.82 2.97 -13.80
N ARG A 60 -1.99 2.31 -14.61
CA ARG A 60 -2.33 1.03 -15.24
C ARG A 60 -2.44 -0.09 -14.22
N THR A 61 -1.49 -0.18 -13.29
CA THR A 61 -1.52 -1.16 -12.20
C THR A 61 -2.74 -0.95 -11.31
N LEU A 62 -3.06 0.29 -10.94
CA LEU A 62 -4.26 0.60 -10.16
C LEU A 62 -5.56 0.29 -10.93
N LEU A 63 -5.61 0.55 -12.24
CA LEU A 63 -6.75 0.17 -13.07
C LEU A 63 -6.89 -1.35 -13.20
N GLU A 64 -5.79 -2.09 -13.31
CA GLU A 64 -5.77 -3.55 -13.32
C GLU A 64 -6.17 -4.11 -11.96
N GLU A 65 -5.69 -3.52 -10.86
CA GLU A 65 -6.08 -3.89 -9.49
C GLU A 65 -7.54 -3.58 -9.22
N VAL A 66 -8.06 -2.44 -9.67
CA VAL A 66 -9.49 -2.12 -9.60
C VAL A 66 -10.27 -3.09 -10.46
N ALA A 67 -9.87 -3.37 -11.70
CA ALA A 67 -10.57 -4.33 -12.56
C ALA A 67 -10.49 -5.78 -12.06
N GLU A 68 -9.43 -6.15 -11.34
CA GLU A 68 -9.26 -7.47 -10.73
C GLU A 68 -9.95 -7.55 -9.36
N ARG A 69 -10.04 -6.43 -8.65
CA ARG A 69 -10.85 -6.30 -7.43
C ARG A 69 -12.32 -6.29 -7.79
N ASP A 70 -12.74 -5.64 -8.87
CA ASP A 70 -14.09 -5.68 -9.43
C ASP A 70 -14.41 -7.06 -9.99
N ARG A 71 -13.46 -7.75 -10.64
CA ARG A 71 -13.64 -9.15 -11.05
C ARG A 71 -13.70 -10.11 -9.86
N ARG A 72 -12.95 -9.86 -8.78
CA ARG A 72 -13.02 -10.66 -7.55
C ARG A 72 -14.27 -10.37 -6.75
N ILE A 73 -14.63 -9.10 -6.58
CA ILE A 73 -15.88 -8.65 -5.99
C ILE A 73 -17.01 -9.26 -6.81
N ALA A 74 -16.98 -9.18 -8.14
CA ALA A 74 -17.97 -9.83 -8.99
C ALA A 74 -17.96 -11.37 -8.87
N LYS A 75 -16.80 -12.01 -8.68
CA LYS A 75 -16.72 -13.46 -8.46
C LYS A 75 -17.19 -13.89 -7.06
N TYR A 76 -17.07 -13.03 -6.07
CA TYR A 76 -17.50 -13.28 -4.68
C TYR A 76 -18.93 -12.80 -4.40
N GLU A 77 -19.41 -11.80 -5.13
CA GLU A 77 -20.77 -11.25 -5.07
C GLU A 77 -21.71 -11.92 -6.10
N PHE A 78 -21.20 -12.41 -7.25
CA PHE A 78 -22.00 -13.01 -8.34
C PHE A 78 -21.52 -14.41 -8.82
N GLY A 79 -20.49 -15.02 -8.21
CA GLY A 79 -20.02 -16.36 -8.61
C GLY A 79 -19.38 -16.44 -10.02
N GLN A 80 -19.04 -17.65 -10.49
CA GLN A 80 -18.82 -17.87 -11.94
C GLN A 80 -20.10 -17.45 -12.69
N PRO A 81 -20.02 -16.93 -13.92
CA PRO A 81 -21.22 -16.56 -14.67
C PRO A 81 -21.95 -17.85 -15.07
N ASP A 82 -22.78 -18.34 -14.18
CA ASP A 82 -24.07 -18.85 -14.59
C ASP A 82 -24.85 -17.65 -15.12
N ASP A 83 -25.50 -17.86 -16.26
CA ASP A 83 -26.35 -16.89 -16.98
C ASP A 83 -27.60 -16.46 -16.17
N SER A 84 -27.53 -16.41 -14.83
CA SER A 84 -28.69 -16.23 -13.96
C SER A 84 -28.75 -14.94 -13.15
N ASP A 85 -27.67 -14.18 -12.97
CA ASP A 85 -27.71 -13.00 -12.08
C ASP A 85 -27.73 -11.68 -12.84
N GLU A 86 -28.86 -11.45 -13.52
CA GLU A 86 -29.34 -10.10 -13.79
C GLU A 86 -29.64 -9.44 -12.43
N ASP A 87 -28.95 -8.35 -12.08
CA ASP A 87 -29.05 -7.62 -10.80
C ASP A 87 -30.51 -7.58 -10.31
N GLU A 88 -30.82 -8.38 -9.30
CA GLU A 88 -32.18 -8.71 -8.87
C GLU A 88 -32.98 -7.44 -8.56
N ARG A 89 -32.31 -6.42 -8.00
CA ARG A 89 -32.86 -5.08 -7.72
C ARG A 89 -33.23 -4.32 -8.99
N LEU A 90 -32.40 -4.41 -10.01
CA LEU A 90 -32.57 -3.75 -11.31
C LEU A 90 -33.65 -4.46 -12.14
N SER A 91 -33.74 -5.79 -12.04
CA SER A 91 -34.86 -6.55 -12.59
C SER A 91 -36.20 -6.16 -11.92
N ILE A 92 -36.18 -5.91 -10.61
CA ILE A 92 -37.36 -5.48 -9.84
C ILE A 92 -37.70 -4.00 -10.12
N TYR A 93 -36.71 -3.10 -10.25
CA TYR A 93 -36.93 -1.71 -10.68
C TYR A 93 -37.48 -1.63 -12.11
N ARG A 94 -36.98 -2.45 -13.04
CA ARG A 94 -37.50 -2.50 -14.42
C ARG A 94 -38.94 -2.98 -14.47
N LYS A 95 -39.30 -3.98 -13.66
CA LYS A 95 -40.70 -4.41 -13.48
C LYS A 95 -41.56 -3.32 -12.86
N ALA A 96 -41.04 -2.59 -11.86
CA ALA A 96 -41.74 -1.47 -11.24
C ALA A 96 -42.04 -0.34 -12.23
N PHE A 97 -41.06 0.07 -13.04
CA PHE A 97 -41.25 1.14 -14.02
C PHE A 97 -42.07 0.71 -15.24
N ALA A 98 -42.02 -0.57 -15.63
CA ALA A 98 -42.88 -1.11 -16.68
C ALA A 98 -44.37 -1.10 -16.29
N GLU A 99 -44.69 -1.45 -15.04
CA GLU A 99 -46.07 -1.40 -14.52
C GLU A 99 -46.59 0.04 -14.41
N LEU A 100 -45.75 0.97 -13.95
CA LEU A 100 -46.08 2.40 -13.92
C LEU A 100 -46.29 2.97 -15.33
N GLY A 101 -45.47 2.56 -16.31
CA GLY A 101 -45.63 2.95 -17.71
C GLY A 101 -46.90 2.40 -18.37
N ALA A 102 -47.45 1.30 -17.85
CA ALA A 102 -48.72 0.72 -18.28
C ALA A 102 -49.95 1.32 -17.57
N GLY A 103 -49.77 2.36 -16.74
CA GLY A 103 -50.83 3.01 -15.99
C GLY A 103 -51.35 2.20 -14.79
N ARG A 104 -50.60 1.18 -14.36
CA ARG A 104 -50.88 0.34 -13.18
C ARG A 104 -49.98 0.72 -12.00
N ASP A 105 -50.28 0.20 -10.81
CA ASP A 105 -49.54 0.54 -9.58
C ASP A 105 -48.26 -0.31 -9.44
N GLY A 106 -47.09 0.34 -9.51
CA GLY A 106 -45.78 -0.29 -9.34
C GLY A 106 -45.25 -0.34 -7.89
N LYS A 107 -46.02 0.14 -6.91
CA LYS A 107 -45.57 0.32 -5.53
C LYS A 107 -45.07 -0.97 -4.86
N VAL A 108 -45.71 -2.12 -5.14
CA VAL A 108 -45.35 -3.44 -4.56
C VAL A 108 -43.92 -3.86 -4.92
N PHE A 109 -43.41 -3.53 -6.10
CA PHE A 109 -42.04 -3.84 -6.51
C PHE A 109 -41.02 -2.85 -5.93
N LEU A 110 -41.41 -1.59 -5.77
CA LEU A 110 -40.58 -0.59 -5.10
C LEU A 110 -40.41 -0.93 -3.60
N ASP A 111 -41.44 -1.46 -2.95
CA ASP A 111 -41.36 -1.93 -1.55
C ASP A 111 -40.52 -3.21 -1.39
N ARG A 112 -40.45 -4.09 -2.41
CA ARG A 112 -39.52 -5.24 -2.42
C ARG A 112 -38.04 -4.83 -2.57
N VAL A 113 -37.77 -3.75 -3.30
CA VAL A 113 -36.44 -3.10 -3.28
C VAL A 113 -36.13 -2.50 -1.91
N ARG A 114 -37.17 -2.11 -1.15
CA ARG A 114 -37.03 -1.64 0.23
C ARG A 114 -36.75 -2.75 1.24
N GLU A 115 -37.19 -3.98 1.01
CA GLU A 115 -36.82 -5.13 1.84
C GLU A 115 -35.37 -5.59 1.62
N LEU A 116 -34.78 -5.27 0.46
CA LEU A 116 -33.32 -5.30 0.24
C LEU A 116 -32.61 -4.07 0.86
N GLU A 117 -33.36 -3.14 1.46
CA GLU A 117 -32.79 -2.09 2.31
C GLU A 117 -32.39 -2.72 3.64
N ARG A 118 -31.07 -2.90 3.76
CA ARG A 118 -30.30 -3.19 4.95
C ARG A 118 -30.80 -2.37 6.16
N ILE A 119 -31.67 -2.94 7.01
CA ILE A 119 -32.24 -2.27 8.19
C ILE A 119 -31.78 -2.97 9.46
N ILE A 120 -31.28 -2.19 10.41
CA ILE A 120 -31.05 -2.59 11.80
C ILE A 120 -32.25 -2.09 12.61
N THR A 121 -32.99 -3.02 13.20
CA THR A 121 -34.15 -2.71 14.04
C THR A 121 -33.69 -2.54 15.48
N VAL A 122 -34.13 -1.47 16.13
CA VAL A 122 -33.72 -1.13 17.49
C VAL A 122 -34.96 -0.93 18.36
N ALA A 123 -35.13 -1.79 19.36
CA ALA A 123 -36.15 -1.58 20.38
C ALA A 123 -35.75 -0.41 21.29
N ALA A 124 -36.70 0.39 21.75
CA ALA A 124 -36.41 1.59 22.56
C ALA A 124 -35.57 1.32 23.83
N VAL A 125 -35.74 0.16 24.46
CA VAL A 125 -34.95 -0.24 25.64
C VAL A 125 -33.50 -0.54 25.23
N ASP A 126 -33.31 -1.29 24.15
CA ASP A 126 -31.99 -1.63 23.60
C ASP A 126 -31.28 -0.39 23.05
N GLU A 127 -32.02 0.55 22.46
CA GLU A 127 -31.48 1.80 21.92
C GLU A 127 -30.81 2.62 23.01
N LYS A 128 -31.49 2.83 24.15
CA LYS A 128 -30.95 3.62 25.26
C LYS A 128 -29.71 2.95 25.86
N GLN A 129 -29.73 1.64 26.02
CA GLN A 129 -28.60 0.89 26.55
C GLN A 129 -27.42 0.91 25.56
N ALA A 130 -27.68 0.66 24.28
CA ALA A 130 -26.67 0.69 23.24
C ALA A 130 -26.04 2.09 23.14
N LEU A 131 -26.84 3.16 23.09
CA LEU A 131 -26.36 4.55 23.12
C LEU A 131 -25.43 4.82 24.31
N SER A 132 -25.83 4.40 25.52
CA SER A 132 -25.01 4.58 26.71
C SER A 132 -23.68 3.85 26.63
N ILE A 133 -23.66 2.63 26.08
CA ILE A 133 -22.42 1.87 25.93
C ILE A 133 -21.55 2.49 24.85
N LEU A 134 -22.11 2.80 23.68
CA LEU A 134 -21.39 3.39 22.56
C LEU A 134 -20.81 4.77 22.89
N ASP A 135 -21.52 5.62 23.64
CA ASP A 135 -20.96 6.90 24.13
C ASP A 135 -19.75 6.66 25.04
N ARG A 136 -19.85 5.71 25.97
CA ARG A 136 -18.74 5.35 26.86
C ARG A 136 -17.54 4.81 26.08
N GLN A 137 -17.75 3.83 25.19
CA GLN A 137 -16.66 3.25 24.40
C GLN A 137 -16.03 4.30 23.48
N GLY A 138 -16.85 5.11 22.80
CA GLY A 138 -16.36 6.21 21.96
C GLY A 138 -15.54 7.23 22.76
N ALA A 139 -15.95 7.56 23.98
CA ALA A 139 -15.19 8.45 24.86
C ALA A 139 -13.81 7.90 25.23
N GLU A 140 -13.72 6.62 25.58
CA GLU A 140 -12.45 5.96 25.91
C GLU A 140 -11.55 5.80 24.68
N MET A 141 -12.12 5.49 23.52
CA MET A 141 -11.39 5.49 22.24
C MET A 141 -10.77 6.86 21.95
N VAL A 142 -11.54 7.94 22.10
CA VAL A 142 -11.05 9.31 21.86
C VAL A 142 -9.88 9.66 22.79
N LYS A 143 -9.89 9.23 24.06
CA LYS A 143 -8.74 9.42 24.96
C LYS A 143 -7.50 8.71 24.45
N CYS A 144 -7.63 7.43 24.12
CA CYS A 144 -6.52 6.62 23.59
C CYS A 144 -5.96 7.24 22.29
N LEU A 145 -6.85 7.66 21.38
CA LEU A 145 -6.45 8.31 20.12
C LEU A 145 -5.78 9.66 20.36
N GLN A 146 -6.19 10.43 21.38
CA GLN A 146 -5.54 11.69 21.74
C GLN A 146 -4.11 11.46 22.23
N GLU A 147 -3.89 10.43 23.06
CA GLU A 147 -2.57 10.06 23.54
C GLU A 147 -1.69 9.53 22.40
N LEU A 148 -2.22 8.68 21.53
CA LEU A 148 -1.52 8.21 20.32
C LEU A 148 -1.15 9.38 19.38
N ARG A 149 -2.05 10.34 19.19
CA ARG A 149 -1.78 11.54 18.38
C ARG A 149 -0.69 12.42 18.97
N ALA A 150 -0.60 12.51 20.29
CA ALA A 150 0.47 13.23 20.96
C ALA A 150 1.84 12.59 20.71
N VAL A 151 1.89 11.28 20.44
CA VAL A 151 3.12 10.56 20.05
C VAL A 151 3.45 10.80 18.58
N LEU A 152 2.51 10.55 17.66
CA LEU A 152 2.71 10.76 16.22
C LEU A 152 1.39 11.22 15.58
N PRO A 153 1.30 12.41 14.97
CA PRO A 153 0.02 12.92 14.48
C PRO A 153 -0.41 12.27 13.16
N ILE A 154 -1.04 11.09 13.24
CA ILE A 154 -1.61 10.35 12.11
C ILE A 154 -3.10 10.66 12.05
N GLY A 155 -3.47 11.72 11.34
CA GLY A 155 -4.86 12.10 11.08
C GLY A 155 -5.37 13.33 11.83
N GLU A 156 -6.69 13.50 11.81
CA GLU A 156 -7.39 14.66 12.34
C GLU A 156 -7.44 14.64 13.89
N GLU A 157 -7.71 15.79 14.52
CA GLU A 157 -7.82 15.89 15.99
C GLU A 157 -8.97 14.98 16.51
N PRO A 158 -8.71 14.06 17.46
CA PRO A 158 -9.71 13.13 17.99
C PRO A 158 -10.93 13.81 18.61
N LYS A 159 -10.78 15.05 19.09
CA LYS A 159 -11.90 15.86 19.62
C LYS A 159 -13.03 16.07 18.62
N ARG A 160 -12.81 15.94 17.32
CA ARG A 160 -13.88 15.98 16.29
C ARG A 160 -14.90 14.85 16.45
N LEU A 161 -14.47 13.73 17.05
CA LEU A 161 -15.29 12.54 17.31
C LEU A 161 -16.14 12.72 18.58
N ARG A 162 -15.93 13.79 19.36
CA ARG A 162 -16.77 14.15 20.51
C ARG A 162 -16.55 15.62 20.95
N PRO A 163 -17.03 16.61 20.18
CA PRO A 163 -16.81 18.03 20.50
C PRO A 163 -17.54 18.40 21.79
N ARG A 164 -16.84 19.09 22.72
CA ARG A 164 -17.40 19.37 24.05
C ARG A 164 -18.28 20.62 24.13
N LEU A 165 -18.11 21.64 23.28
CA LEU A 165 -18.90 22.88 23.29
C LEU A 165 -18.77 23.61 21.93
N LEU A 166 -19.87 24.21 21.44
CA LEU A 166 -19.97 25.24 20.39
C LEU A 166 -19.60 24.92 18.93
N LEU A 167 -19.06 23.74 18.63
CA LEU A 167 -18.86 23.30 17.23
C LEU A 167 -19.92 22.26 16.88
N SER A 168 -20.63 22.46 15.77
CA SER A 168 -21.55 21.47 15.20
C SER A 168 -20.78 20.17 14.97
N SER A 169 -21.12 19.11 15.69
CA SER A 169 -20.57 17.80 15.37
C SER A 169 -21.12 17.32 14.03
N ARG A 170 -20.30 16.63 13.24
CA ARG A 170 -20.77 15.93 12.04
C ARG A 170 -21.66 14.72 12.37
N TYR A 171 -21.72 14.32 13.64
CA TYR A 171 -22.49 13.17 14.11
C TYR A 171 -23.62 13.60 15.03
N ASP A 172 -24.78 12.95 14.89
CA ASP A 172 -25.88 13.09 15.83
C ASP A 172 -25.76 12.09 16.98
N PHE A 173 -25.05 12.47 18.05
CA PHE A 173 -24.87 11.66 19.27
C PHE A 173 -26.17 11.44 20.08
N LYS A 174 -27.32 11.90 19.60
CA LYS A 174 -28.61 11.49 20.18
C LYS A 174 -29.12 10.18 19.57
N THR A 175 -28.49 9.71 18.50
CA THR A 175 -28.98 8.59 17.69
C THR A 175 -27.93 7.49 17.57
N LEU A 176 -28.40 6.25 17.48
CA LEU A 176 -27.52 5.10 17.30
C LEU A 176 -26.68 5.16 16.01
N PRO A 177 -27.24 5.58 14.83
CA PRO A 177 -26.45 5.86 13.64
C PRO A 177 -25.30 6.84 13.86
N GLY A 178 -25.54 7.95 14.58
CA GLY A 178 -24.52 8.96 14.82
C GLY A 178 -23.36 8.42 15.65
N HIS A 179 -23.66 7.64 16.69
CA HIS A 179 -22.63 6.93 17.46
C HIS A 179 -21.88 5.89 16.62
N ALA A 180 -22.58 5.07 15.83
CA ALA A 180 -21.96 4.06 14.97
C ALA A 180 -21.00 4.69 13.94
N GLN A 181 -21.38 5.82 13.33
CA GLN A 181 -20.51 6.57 12.42
C GLN A 181 -19.28 7.15 13.12
N ALA A 182 -19.44 7.71 14.32
CA ALA A 182 -18.32 8.23 15.10
C ALA A 182 -17.33 7.12 15.49
N ILE A 183 -17.84 5.95 15.89
CA ILE A 183 -17.02 4.78 16.23
C ILE A 183 -16.32 4.20 15.01
N ARG A 184 -16.99 4.13 13.85
CA ARG A 184 -16.36 3.74 12.58
C ARG A 184 -15.16 4.63 12.28
N ASP A 185 -15.34 5.94 12.37
CA ASP A 185 -14.26 6.88 12.05
C ASP A 185 -13.15 6.86 13.13
N ALA A 186 -13.49 6.64 14.40
CA ALA A 186 -12.51 6.35 15.45
C ALA A 186 -11.71 5.06 15.17
N GLY A 187 -12.40 4.02 14.66
CA GLY A 187 -11.78 2.77 14.25
C GLY A 187 -10.83 2.95 13.06
N ARG A 188 -11.18 3.80 12.09
CA ARG A 188 -10.29 4.17 10.97
C ARG A 188 -9.00 4.83 11.48
N ASP A 189 -9.12 5.78 12.41
CA ASP A 189 -7.97 6.43 13.02
C ASP A 189 -7.09 5.38 13.72
N LEU A 190 -7.68 4.52 14.55
CA LEU A 190 -6.97 3.43 15.25
C LEU A 190 -6.24 2.51 14.27
N HIS A 191 -6.91 2.11 13.17
CA HIS A 191 -6.29 1.31 12.12
C HIS A 191 -5.10 2.01 11.48
N GLY A 192 -5.17 3.34 11.27
CA GLY A 192 -4.04 4.15 10.79
C GLY A 192 -2.82 4.09 11.74
N TYR A 193 -3.05 4.24 13.04
CA TYR A 193 -1.98 4.10 14.05
C TYR A 193 -1.38 2.70 14.07
N LEU A 194 -2.21 1.65 14.04
CA LEU A 194 -1.75 0.26 14.01
C LEU A 194 -0.96 -0.06 12.74
N ALA A 195 -1.43 0.40 11.58
CA ALA A 195 -0.73 0.21 10.31
C ALA A 195 0.64 0.90 10.34
N ARG A 196 0.73 2.12 10.87
CA ARG A 196 2.01 2.84 10.97
C ARG A 196 2.97 2.23 11.98
N ALA A 197 2.47 1.80 13.13
CA ALA A 197 3.28 1.09 14.12
C ALA A 197 3.83 -0.23 13.55
N ARG A 198 2.99 -0.96 12.81
CA ARG A 198 3.41 -2.21 12.16
C ARG A 198 4.42 -1.96 11.03
N TRP A 199 4.23 -0.91 10.25
CA TRP A 199 5.20 -0.47 9.26
C TRP A 199 6.56 -0.16 9.90
N ALA A 200 6.58 0.59 11.01
CA ALA A 200 7.81 0.89 11.75
C ALA A 200 8.49 -0.38 12.29
N GLN A 201 7.72 -1.35 12.80
CA GLN A 201 8.25 -2.66 13.19
C GLN A 201 8.91 -3.40 11.99
N GLY A 202 8.33 -3.26 10.80
CA GLY A 202 8.87 -3.78 9.55
C GLY A 202 10.20 -3.13 9.18
N VAL A 203 10.28 -1.80 9.24
CA VAL A 203 11.53 -1.03 9.03
C VAL A 203 12.62 -1.48 9.99
N GLN A 204 12.30 -1.62 11.29
CA GLN A 204 13.27 -2.09 12.28
C GLN A 204 13.75 -3.52 12.01
N SER A 205 12.87 -4.37 11.47
CA SER A 205 13.23 -5.74 11.09
C SER A 205 14.16 -5.76 9.88
N LEU A 206 13.90 -4.93 8.86
CA LEU A 206 14.80 -4.77 7.71
C LEU A 206 16.15 -4.18 8.12
N ALA A 207 16.15 -3.16 8.98
CA ALA A 207 17.37 -2.54 9.52
C ALA A 207 18.31 -3.56 10.18
N LYS A 208 17.74 -4.57 10.87
CA LYS A 208 18.52 -5.66 11.47
C LYS A 208 19.09 -6.63 10.44
N ASP A 209 18.35 -6.89 9.37
CA ASP A 209 18.76 -7.86 8.33
C ASP A 209 19.67 -7.23 7.26
N LEU A 210 19.67 -5.89 7.16
CA LEU A 210 20.40 -5.08 6.18
C LEU A 210 21.88 -5.44 6.03
N PRO A 211 22.70 -5.52 7.10
CA PRO A 211 24.12 -5.87 6.96
C PRO A 211 24.35 -7.25 6.34
N LYS A 212 23.44 -8.20 6.61
CA LYS A 212 23.51 -9.55 6.06
C LYS A 212 23.11 -9.53 4.58
N LEU A 213 22.04 -8.82 4.23
CA LEU A 213 21.60 -8.65 2.85
C LEU A 213 22.67 -7.97 2.00
N GLN A 214 23.24 -6.86 2.47
CA GLN A 214 24.32 -6.13 1.78
C GLN A 214 25.53 -7.03 1.51
N ARG A 215 25.95 -7.86 2.47
CA ARG A 215 27.06 -8.81 2.29
C ARG A 215 26.77 -9.81 1.19
N VAL A 216 25.61 -10.46 1.25
CA VAL A 216 25.22 -11.49 0.29
C VAL A 216 25.03 -10.91 -1.12
N PHE A 217 24.41 -9.73 -1.24
CA PHE A 217 24.32 -9.02 -2.53
C PHE A 217 25.70 -8.61 -3.07
N LYS A 218 26.63 -8.16 -2.20
CA LYS A 218 28.00 -7.83 -2.63
C LYS A 218 28.73 -9.05 -3.21
N GLU A 219 28.59 -10.21 -2.58
CA GLU A 219 29.16 -11.47 -3.07
C GLU A 219 28.52 -11.89 -4.41
N MET A 220 27.20 -11.76 -4.53
CA MET A 220 26.47 -12.06 -5.76
C MET A 220 26.87 -11.14 -6.92
N VAL A 221 26.94 -9.83 -6.67
CA VAL A 221 27.37 -8.82 -7.67
C VAL A 221 28.80 -9.10 -8.14
N LYS A 222 29.70 -9.50 -7.22
CA LYS A 222 31.07 -9.91 -7.59
C LYS A 222 31.05 -11.17 -8.47
N LEU A 223 30.30 -12.20 -8.09
CA LEU A 223 30.21 -13.45 -8.85
C LEU A 223 29.67 -13.22 -10.28
N VAL A 224 28.62 -12.39 -10.44
CA VAL A 224 28.10 -12.02 -11.76
C VAL A 224 29.12 -11.21 -12.55
N GLY A 225 29.84 -10.29 -11.89
CA GLY A 225 30.93 -9.52 -12.50
C GLY A 225 32.03 -10.43 -13.08
N ASP A 226 32.53 -11.37 -12.28
CA ASP A 226 33.58 -12.32 -12.69
C ASP A 226 33.11 -13.17 -13.90
N TRP A 227 31.84 -13.60 -13.92
CA TRP A 227 31.28 -14.34 -15.05
C TRP A 227 31.09 -13.49 -16.30
N ARG A 228 30.63 -12.24 -16.14
CA ARG A 228 30.50 -11.30 -17.26
C ARG A 228 31.84 -11.00 -17.91
N GLU A 229 32.89 -10.80 -17.12
CA GLU A 229 34.25 -10.63 -17.64
C GLU A 229 34.70 -11.85 -18.45
N ARG A 230 34.50 -13.07 -17.93
CA ARG A 230 34.81 -14.32 -18.64
C ARG A 230 34.01 -14.51 -19.92
N LEU A 231 32.81 -13.92 -20.01
CA LEU A 231 31.95 -13.93 -21.19
C LEU A 231 32.24 -12.78 -22.17
N GLY A 232 33.18 -11.89 -21.84
CA GLY A 232 33.52 -10.71 -22.66
C GLY A 232 32.45 -9.62 -22.65
N GLU A 233 31.64 -9.56 -21.59
CA GLU A 233 30.60 -8.54 -21.40
C GLU A 233 31.17 -7.27 -20.76
N PRO A 234 30.52 -6.11 -20.96
CA PRO A 234 30.87 -4.91 -20.21
C PRO A 234 30.62 -5.12 -18.70
N PRO A 235 31.25 -4.30 -17.84
CA PRO A 235 31.02 -4.35 -16.40
C PRO A 235 29.52 -4.31 -16.04
N PRO A 236 29.10 -5.03 -14.99
CA PRO A 236 27.70 -5.07 -14.56
C PRO A 236 27.19 -3.71 -14.11
N ALA A 237 25.92 -3.42 -14.41
CA ALA A 237 25.26 -2.19 -13.99
C ALA A 237 25.18 -2.09 -12.46
N SER A 238 25.09 -3.22 -11.77
CA SER A 238 25.10 -3.30 -10.31
C SER A 238 26.39 -2.76 -9.65
N PHE A 239 27.52 -2.63 -10.37
CA PHE A 239 28.73 -1.95 -9.85
C PHE A 239 28.53 -0.45 -9.62
N SER A 240 27.51 0.16 -10.21
CA SER A 240 27.19 1.58 -10.01
C SER A 240 26.56 1.88 -8.65
N VAL A 241 26.16 0.86 -7.88
CA VAL A 241 25.48 1.04 -6.60
C VAL A 241 26.45 1.00 -5.44
N ARG A 242 26.29 1.97 -4.53
CA ARG A 242 26.94 1.99 -3.23
C ARG A 242 26.26 1.01 -2.27
N ILE A 243 26.75 -0.24 -2.24
CA ILE A 243 26.15 -1.35 -1.48
C ILE A 243 26.16 -1.12 0.04
N ASP A 244 27.03 -0.24 0.54
CA ASP A 244 27.10 0.18 1.94
C ASP A 244 25.86 0.96 2.41
N MET A 245 25.11 1.55 1.49
CA MET A 245 23.87 2.26 1.78
C MET A 245 22.69 1.27 1.79
N GLY A 246 21.73 1.49 2.68
CA GLY A 246 20.51 0.69 2.74
C GLY A 246 19.61 0.87 1.53
N SER A 247 19.67 2.01 0.84
CA SER A 247 19.01 2.19 -0.47
C SER A 247 19.45 1.16 -1.53
N ALA A 248 20.63 0.56 -1.35
CA ALA A 248 21.11 -0.48 -2.24
C ALA A 248 20.21 -1.72 -2.26
N ILE A 249 19.57 -2.10 -1.15
CA ILE A 249 18.70 -3.30 -1.12
C ILE A 249 17.40 -3.13 -1.93
N VAL A 250 17.13 -1.91 -2.40
CA VAL A 250 15.97 -1.55 -3.22
C VAL A 250 16.36 -1.56 -4.69
N SER A 251 17.48 -0.93 -5.04
CA SER A 251 17.92 -0.79 -6.43
C SER A 251 18.72 -1.99 -6.94
N LEU A 252 19.50 -2.67 -6.09
CA LEU A 252 20.34 -3.80 -6.49
C LEU A 252 19.55 -4.97 -7.08
N PRO A 253 18.39 -5.40 -6.56
CA PRO A 253 17.65 -6.53 -7.13
C PRO A 253 17.33 -6.34 -8.61
N ALA A 254 16.87 -5.16 -9.02
CA ALA A 254 16.53 -4.87 -10.42
C ALA A 254 17.78 -4.76 -11.33
N LEU A 255 18.85 -4.13 -10.83
CA LEU A 255 20.11 -4.02 -11.57
C LEU A 255 20.79 -5.38 -11.72
N LEU A 256 20.79 -6.19 -10.67
CA LEU A 256 21.31 -7.55 -10.70
C LEU A 256 20.49 -8.42 -11.65
N ALA A 257 19.16 -8.34 -11.63
CA ALA A 257 18.31 -9.05 -12.60
C ALA A 257 18.65 -8.66 -14.05
N THR A 258 18.91 -7.37 -14.32
CA THR A 258 19.38 -6.89 -15.63
C THR A 258 20.74 -7.48 -16.00
N ASP A 259 21.64 -7.59 -15.02
CA ASP A 259 22.96 -8.18 -15.23
C ASP A 259 22.89 -9.68 -15.52
N LEU A 260 21.95 -10.39 -14.89
CA LEU A 260 21.66 -11.80 -15.11
C LEU A 260 21.03 -12.06 -16.50
N ASP A 261 20.15 -11.17 -16.97
CA ASP A 261 19.60 -11.25 -18.34
C ASP A 261 20.71 -11.17 -19.40
N SER A 262 21.74 -10.36 -19.15
CA SER A 262 22.91 -10.30 -20.04
C SER A 262 23.65 -11.64 -20.12
N VAL A 263 23.81 -12.33 -18.98
CA VAL A 263 24.38 -13.70 -18.94
C VAL A 263 23.49 -14.70 -19.70
N LEU A 264 22.17 -14.61 -19.53
CA LEU A 264 21.19 -15.50 -20.17
C LEU A 264 21.15 -15.39 -21.70
N ARG A 265 21.45 -14.21 -22.26
CA ARG A 265 21.50 -14.00 -23.72
C ARG A 265 22.67 -14.69 -24.40
N ARG A 266 23.68 -15.13 -23.63
CA ARG A 266 24.85 -15.82 -24.17
C ARG A 266 24.57 -17.30 -24.40
N ARG A 267 25.27 -17.87 -25.39
CA ARG A 267 25.13 -19.27 -25.80
C ARG A 267 26.46 -20.00 -25.67
N GLY A 268 26.39 -21.32 -25.51
CA GLY A 268 27.55 -22.20 -25.48
C GLY A 268 27.97 -22.63 -24.08
N LYS A 269 29.00 -23.49 -24.02
CA LYS A 269 29.42 -24.21 -22.81
C LYS A 269 29.75 -23.28 -21.64
N VAL A 270 30.39 -22.14 -21.90
CA VAL A 270 30.79 -21.16 -20.86
C VAL A 270 29.56 -20.49 -20.25
N ALA A 271 28.55 -20.14 -21.05
CA ALA A 271 27.31 -19.56 -20.55
C ALA A 271 26.48 -20.57 -19.73
N THR A 272 26.43 -21.84 -20.17
CA THR A 272 25.81 -22.91 -19.40
C THR A 272 26.51 -23.12 -18.05
N GLN A 273 27.84 -23.05 -18.02
CA GLN A 273 28.62 -23.14 -16.78
C GLN A 273 28.35 -21.95 -15.85
N ALA A 274 28.30 -20.73 -16.40
CA ALA A 274 27.96 -19.53 -15.62
C ALA A 274 26.60 -19.68 -14.92
N ALA A 275 25.58 -20.15 -15.64
CA ALA A 275 24.27 -20.40 -15.03
C ALA A 275 24.32 -21.49 -13.94
N ALA A 276 25.09 -22.56 -14.15
CA ALA A 276 25.25 -23.63 -13.16
C ALA A 276 25.92 -23.14 -11.87
N ASP A 277 26.88 -22.22 -11.97
CA ASP A 277 27.61 -21.69 -10.82
C ASP A 277 26.85 -20.54 -10.12
N ILE A 278 26.07 -19.74 -10.86
CA ILE A 278 25.30 -18.61 -10.33
C ILE A 278 24.05 -19.06 -9.58
N VAL A 279 23.30 -20.03 -10.12
CA VAL A 279 21.97 -20.40 -9.60
C VAL A 279 21.96 -20.78 -8.11
N PRO A 280 22.87 -21.63 -7.61
CA PRO A 280 22.86 -22.01 -6.19
C PRO A 280 23.02 -20.80 -5.25
N VAL A 281 23.95 -19.89 -5.58
CA VAL A 281 24.20 -18.68 -4.78
C VAL A 281 23.01 -17.72 -4.89
N LEU A 282 22.47 -17.55 -6.10
CA LEU A 282 21.33 -16.67 -6.33
C LEU A 282 20.07 -17.13 -5.59
N ASP A 283 19.79 -18.43 -5.53
CA ASP A 283 18.62 -18.93 -4.80
C ASP A 283 18.75 -18.69 -3.28
N GLU A 284 19.95 -18.81 -2.71
CA GLU A 284 20.21 -18.43 -1.32
C GLU A 284 19.99 -16.93 -1.08
N VAL A 285 20.45 -16.08 -2.00
CA VAL A 285 20.23 -14.62 -1.95
C VAL A 285 18.74 -14.29 -1.98
N VAL A 286 18.02 -14.84 -2.96
CA VAL A 286 16.57 -14.62 -3.16
C VAL A 286 15.78 -15.14 -1.96
N THR A 287 16.12 -16.31 -1.45
CA THR A 287 15.48 -16.90 -0.27
C THR A 287 15.68 -16.04 0.98
N LEU A 288 16.89 -15.52 1.19
CA LEU A 288 17.16 -14.63 2.31
C LEU A 288 16.37 -13.32 2.18
N TYR A 289 16.40 -12.71 0.98
CA TYR A 289 15.71 -11.46 0.71
C TYR A 289 14.20 -11.59 0.87
N HIS A 290 13.61 -12.67 0.33
CA HIS A 290 12.21 -13.03 0.51
C HIS A 290 11.83 -13.16 1.98
N LYS A 291 12.58 -13.95 2.77
CA LYS A 291 12.31 -14.13 4.21
C LYS A 291 12.38 -12.82 4.99
N SER A 292 13.38 -11.98 4.71
CA SER A 292 13.50 -10.67 5.35
C SER A 292 12.31 -9.77 5.00
N LEU A 293 11.86 -9.80 3.75
CA LEU A 293 10.71 -9.01 3.28
C LEU A 293 9.37 -9.50 3.83
N GLU A 294 9.13 -10.82 3.88
CA GLU A 294 7.93 -11.41 4.50
C GLU A 294 7.83 -11.03 5.98
N LYS A 295 8.93 -11.19 6.72
CA LYS A 295 9.01 -10.79 8.13
C LYS A 295 8.74 -9.30 8.29
N ALA A 296 9.33 -8.47 7.42
CA ALA A 296 9.16 -7.03 7.47
C ALA A 296 7.72 -6.60 7.17
N ARG A 297 7.06 -7.19 6.15
CA ARG A 297 5.67 -6.88 5.82
C ARG A 297 4.66 -7.46 6.80
N GLY A 298 4.96 -8.61 7.41
CA GLY A 298 4.03 -9.32 8.30
C GLY A 298 2.99 -10.16 7.58
N GLU A 299 3.19 -10.40 6.29
CA GLU A 299 2.31 -11.21 5.46
C GLU A 299 3.11 -12.10 4.52
N ALA A 300 2.50 -13.21 4.12
CA ALA A 300 3.12 -14.15 3.20
C ALA A 300 3.24 -13.54 1.80
N ILE A 301 4.41 -13.73 1.18
CA ILE A 301 4.70 -13.26 -0.17
C ILE A 301 4.88 -14.50 -1.06
N PRO A 302 3.99 -14.73 -2.04
CA PRO A 302 4.11 -15.88 -2.92
C PRO A 302 5.43 -15.89 -3.70
N ARG A 303 6.15 -17.01 -3.62
CA ARG A 303 7.29 -17.33 -4.51
C ARG A 303 6.80 -18.07 -5.75
N ASP A 304 7.57 -17.95 -6.82
CA ASP A 304 7.28 -18.66 -8.05
C ASP A 304 7.82 -20.10 -7.92
N GLU A 305 7.01 -21.10 -8.28
CA GLU A 305 7.38 -22.50 -8.12
C GLU A 305 8.38 -22.95 -9.19
N ALA A 306 9.39 -23.72 -8.77
CA ALA A 306 10.34 -24.33 -9.69
C ALA A 306 9.63 -25.40 -10.55
N GLY A 307 9.84 -25.34 -11.86
CA GLY A 307 9.31 -26.35 -12.78
C GLY A 307 9.95 -27.73 -12.55
N LYS A 308 9.17 -28.81 -12.72
CA LYS A 308 9.63 -30.21 -12.49
C LYS A 308 10.88 -30.63 -13.29
N ARG A 309 11.22 -29.93 -14.36
CA ARG A 309 12.40 -30.17 -15.21
C ARG A 309 13.16 -28.88 -15.52
N GLU A 310 13.16 -27.96 -14.57
CA GLU A 310 13.84 -26.67 -14.71
C GLU A 310 15.36 -26.87 -14.78
N GLY A 311 15.97 -26.49 -15.91
CA GLY A 311 17.42 -26.40 -16.02
C GLY A 311 17.94 -25.06 -15.47
N HIS A 312 19.26 -24.95 -15.29
CA HIS A 312 19.90 -23.76 -14.69
C HIS A 312 19.52 -22.43 -15.37
N ASN A 313 19.39 -22.38 -16.70
CA ASN A 313 18.95 -21.15 -17.38
C ASN A 313 17.49 -20.77 -17.05
N GLY A 314 16.62 -21.78 -16.88
CA GLY A 314 15.24 -21.56 -16.45
C GLY A 314 15.19 -21.04 -15.01
N ALA A 315 15.93 -21.70 -14.11
CA ALA A 315 16.06 -21.28 -12.73
C ALA A 315 16.62 -19.85 -12.61
N LEU A 316 17.64 -19.53 -13.40
CA LEU A 316 18.24 -18.20 -13.42
C LEU A 316 17.25 -17.13 -13.88
N THR A 317 16.43 -17.43 -14.89
CA THR A 317 15.37 -16.53 -15.37
C THR A 317 14.31 -16.31 -14.29
N ARG A 318 13.83 -17.38 -13.65
CA ARG A 318 12.83 -17.31 -12.58
C ARG A 318 13.35 -16.50 -11.39
N LEU A 319 14.56 -16.80 -10.91
CA LEU A 319 15.17 -16.12 -9.77
C LEU A 319 15.45 -14.63 -10.04
N ALA A 320 15.83 -14.26 -11.26
CA ALA A 320 15.95 -12.85 -11.67
C ALA A 320 14.59 -12.14 -11.67
N GLY A 321 13.52 -12.84 -12.07
CA GLY A 321 12.15 -12.37 -11.95
C GLY A 321 11.74 -12.15 -10.49
N GLU A 322 12.03 -13.12 -9.61
CA GLU A 322 11.78 -13.02 -8.17
C GLU A 322 12.53 -11.83 -7.53
N LEU A 323 13.81 -11.59 -7.88
CA LEU A 323 14.54 -10.41 -7.42
C LEU A 323 13.83 -9.11 -7.79
N THR A 324 13.41 -8.97 -9.05
CA THR A 324 12.71 -7.77 -9.52
C THR A 324 11.38 -7.58 -8.79
N LYS A 325 10.61 -8.65 -8.63
CA LYS A 325 9.33 -8.67 -7.91
C LYS A 325 9.51 -8.26 -6.45
N PHE A 326 10.47 -8.85 -5.74
CA PHE A 326 10.72 -8.53 -4.32
C PHE A 326 11.29 -7.12 -4.14
N GLY A 327 12.14 -6.65 -5.06
CA GLY A 327 12.60 -5.27 -5.09
C GLY A 327 11.45 -4.28 -5.19
N GLY A 328 10.53 -4.49 -6.14
CA GLY A 328 9.35 -3.64 -6.30
C GLY A 328 8.40 -3.68 -5.09
N ILE A 329 8.24 -4.84 -4.45
CA ILE A 329 7.45 -4.94 -3.21
C ILE A 329 8.10 -4.14 -2.07
N LEU A 330 9.42 -4.26 -1.90
CA LEU A 330 10.15 -3.54 -0.87
C LEU A 330 10.05 -2.03 -1.11
N GLU A 331 10.22 -1.58 -2.35
CA GLU A 331 10.09 -0.17 -2.74
C GLU A 331 8.68 0.35 -2.42
N ALA A 332 7.63 -0.36 -2.86
CA ALA A 332 6.24 0.06 -2.64
C ALA A 332 5.87 0.14 -1.14
N ALA A 333 6.38 -0.78 -0.32
CA ALA A 333 6.04 -0.82 1.10
C ALA A 333 6.92 0.09 1.98
N PHE A 334 8.16 0.35 1.58
CA PHE A 334 9.17 0.99 2.44
C PHE A 334 9.93 2.15 1.80
N ALA A 335 9.45 2.73 0.68
CA ALA A 335 10.09 3.88 0.03
C ALA A 335 10.45 5.02 1.01
N GLU A 336 9.56 5.35 1.95
CA GLU A 336 9.84 6.37 2.97
C GLU A 336 11.09 6.02 3.80
N ALA A 337 11.23 4.77 4.24
CA ALA A 337 12.36 4.33 5.05
C ALA A 337 13.67 4.31 4.25
N VAL A 338 13.60 4.03 2.94
CA VAL A 338 14.76 4.03 2.04
C VAL A 338 15.44 5.40 1.99
N THR A 339 14.66 6.48 2.01
CA THR A 339 15.19 7.86 1.97
C THR A 339 16.00 8.24 3.21
N VAL A 340 15.79 7.54 4.32
CA VAL A 340 16.45 7.76 5.62
C VAL A 340 17.26 6.55 6.06
N ASP A 341 17.68 5.70 5.11
CA ASP A 341 18.54 4.54 5.36
C ASP A 341 18.00 3.56 6.42
N PHE A 342 16.67 3.36 6.42
CA PHE A 342 15.94 2.53 7.38
C PHE A 342 16.11 2.96 8.85
N GLN A 343 16.50 4.22 9.09
CA GLN A 343 16.50 4.82 10.41
C GLN A 343 15.09 5.29 10.78
N LEU A 344 14.61 4.86 11.93
CA LEU A 344 13.35 5.33 12.50
C LEU A 344 13.62 6.54 13.40
N ASP A 345 12.76 7.54 13.31
CA ASP A 345 12.74 8.62 14.29
C ASP A 345 12.19 8.17 15.66
N GLU A 346 12.35 9.04 16.65
CA GLU A 346 11.88 8.79 18.02
C GLU A 346 10.37 8.60 18.10
N ALA A 347 9.58 9.29 17.27
CA ALA A 347 8.13 9.22 17.29
C ALA A 347 7.61 7.84 16.83
N HIS A 348 8.23 7.23 15.83
CA HIS A 348 7.90 5.87 15.39
C HIS A 348 8.27 4.82 16.45
N LEU A 349 9.44 4.97 17.08
CA LEU A 349 9.87 4.10 18.18
C LEU A 349 8.93 4.23 19.39
N ALA A 350 8.56 5.46 19.75
CA ALA A 350 7.59 5.73 20.81
C ALA A 350 6.21 5.18 20.47
N LEU A 351 5.76 5.29 19.22
CA LEU A 351 4.47 4.74 18.78
C LEU A 351 4.44 3.23 18.95
N MET A 352 5.49 2.52 18.53
CA MET A 352 5.62 1.07 18.74
C MET A 352 5.63 0.69 20.22
N ALA A 353 6.28 1.48 21.08
CA ALA A 353 6.31 1.24 22.53
C ALA A 353 4.95 1.50 23.22
N ASN A 354 4.05 2.25 22.57
CA ASN A 354 2.70 2.56 23.04
C ASN A 354 1.63 1.61 22.45
N ASP A 355 2.01 0.38 22.09
CA ASP A 355 1.09 -0.65 21.59
C ASP A 355 -0.10 -0.95 22.54
N HIS A 356 0.10 -0.74 23.84
CA HIS A 356 -0.93 -0.87 24.85
C HIS A 356 -2.09 0.09 24.67
N LEU A 357 -1.85 1.33 24.20
CA LEU A 357 -2.92 2.29 23.89
C LEU A 357 -3.74 1.82 22.70
N MET A 358 -3.09 1.20 21.71
CA MET A 358 -3.77 0.62 20.55
C MET A 358 -4.60 -0.60 20.95
N LEU A 359 -4.07 -1.47 21.83
CA LEU A 359 -4.80 -2.60 22.39
C LEU A 359 -6.03 -2.12 23.19
N LEU A 360 -5.87 -1.12 24.05
CA LEU A 360 -6.98 -0.55 24.82
C LEU A 360 -8.06 0.02 23.92
N ALA A 361 -7.69 0.84 22.92
CA ALA A 361 -8.64 1.37 21.94
C ALA A 361 -9.33 0.27 21.13
N LEU A 362 -8.61 -0.78 20.75
CA LEU A 362 -9.18 -1.93 20.04
C LEU A 362 -10.18 -2.69 20.91
N GLN A 363 -9.93 -2.84 22.21
CA GLN A 363 -10.88 -3.43 23.15
C GLN A 363 -12.16 -2.59 23.28
N GLN A 364 -12.05 -1.25 23.28
CA GLN A 364 -13.25 -0.39 23.26
C GLN A 364 -14.02 -0.53 21.95
N LEU A 365 -13.30 -0.59 20.81
CA LEU A 365 -13.88 -0.80 19.49
C LEU A 365 -14.59 -2.15 19.40
N ASP A 366 -14.00 -3.20 19.97
CA ASP A 366 -14.56 -4.56 20.03
C ASP A 366 -15.90 -4.59 20.74
N VAL A 367 -15.95 -4.03 21.96
CA VAL A 367 -17.19 -3.92 22.72
C VAL A 367 -18.25 -3.10 21.97
N ALA A 368 -17.84 -2.03 21.29
CA ALA A 368 -18.76 -1.24 20.48
C ALA A 368 -19.31 -2.03 19.27
N CYS A 369 -18.47 -2.84 18.62
CA CYS A 369 -18.89 -3.72 17.53
C CYS A 369 -19.85 -4.80 18.03
N ASP A 370 -19.57 -5.43 19.17
CA ASP A 370 -20.43 -6.45 19.78
C ASP A 370 -21.82 -5.89 20.09
N VAL A 371 -21.90 -4.67 20.65
CA VAL A 371 -23.18 -4.00 20.93
C VAL A 371 -24.01 -3.80 19.67
N ILE A 372 -23.38 -3.45 18.55
CA ILE A 372 -24.10 -3.27 17.28
C ILE A 372 -24.44 -4.62 16.65
N ALA A 373 -23.54 -5.61 16.75
CA ALA A 373 -23.67 -6.92 16.11
C ALA A 373 -24.81 -7.76 16.69
N VAL A 374 -25.19 -7.52 17.95
CA VAL A 374 -26.34 -8.20 18.58
C VAL A 374 -27.69 -7.56 18.23
N LEU A 375 -27.70 -6.42 17.54
CA LEU A 375 -28.96 -5.78 17.14
C LEU A 375 -29.64 -6.56 16.01
N PRO A 376 -30.98 -6.72 16.06
CA PRO A 376 -31.72 -7.37 14.99
C PRO A 376 -31.47 -6.72 13.63
N GLY A 377 -31.11 -7.54 12.63
CA GLY A 377 -30.82 -7.07 11.27
C GLY A 377 -29.39 -6.57 11.04
N ALA A 378 -28.52 -6.57 12.06
CA ALA A 378 -27.10 -6.28 11.88
C ALA A 378 -26.43 -7.32 10.95
N PRO A 379 -25.49 -6.89 10.09
CA PRO A 379 -24.73 -7.81 9.25
C PRO A 379 -23.94 -8.80 10.10
N LYS A 380 -23.83 -10.06 9.64
CA LYS A 380 -23.04 -11.08 10.30
C LYS A 380 -21.59 -10.60 10.48
N SER A 381 -21.09 -10.67 11.71
CA SER A 381 -19.69 -10.38 12.02
C SER A 381 -18.83 -11.64 11.95
N ASP A 382 -17.60 -11.48 11.48
CA ASP A 382 -16.53 -12.48 11.53
C ASP A 382 -15.24 -11.78 11.98
N PHE A 383 -15.22 -11.41 13.27
CA PHE A 383 -14.13 -10.63 13.82
C PHE A 383 -12.93 -11.51 14.12
N ALA A 384 -11.74 -11.09 13.66
CA ALA A 384 -10.52 -11.68 14.16
C ALA A 384 -10.40 -11.42 15.68
N PRO A 385 -9.91 -12.39 16.47
CA PRO A 385 -9.88 -12.28 17.92
C PRO A 385 -8.98 -11.13 18.36
N VAL A 386 -9.42 -10.36 19.36
CA VAL A 386 -8.56 -9.36 20.01
C VAL A 386 -7.45 -10.08 20.80
N PRO A 387 -6.18 -9.74 20.60
CA PRO A 387 -5.08 -10.29 21.39
C PRO A 387 -5.27 -10.07 22.89
N SER A 388 -4.99 -11.09 23.70
CA SER A 388 -5.04 -11.00 25.17
C SER A 388 -3.82 -10.30 25.78
N SER A 389 -2.76 -10.07 25.01
CA SER A 389 -1.50 -9.48 25.48
C SER A 389 -0.89 -8.52 24.45
N ARG A 390 0.02 -7.69 24.96
CA ARG A 390 0.84 -6.73 24.19
C ARG A 390 1.85 -7.43 23.29
N GLY A 391 2.46 -6.68 22.37
CA GLY A 391 3.61 -7.11 21.57
C GLY A 391 3.28 -7.83 20.27
N ASN A 392 2.03 -7.88 19.84
CA ASN A 392 1.63 -8.51 18.57
C ASN A 392 0.86 -7.53 17.67
N LEU A 393 1.59 -6.60 17.05
CA LEU A 393 1.02 -5.59 16.15
C LEU A 393 0.34 -6.20 14.92
N ASP A 394 0.79 -7.36 14.43
CA ASP A 394 0.13 -8.08 13.34
C ASP A 394 -1.30 -8.46 13.70
N LYS A 395 -1.50 -9.14 14.84
CA LYS A 395 -2.84 -9.53 15.29
C LYS A 395 -3.70 -8.32 15.63
N LEU A 396 -3.12 -7.28 16.23
CA LEU A 396 -3.85 -6.03 16.51
C LEU A 396 -4.35 -5.37 15.23
N LEU A 397 -3.49 -5.30 14.20
CA LEU A 397 -3.84 -4.71 12.90
C LEU A 397 -4.95 -5.50 12.20
N VAL A 398 -4.86 -6.83 12.17
CA VAL A 398 -5.92 -7.69 11.59
C VAL A 398 -7.24 -7.55 12.36
N ALA A 399 -7.19 -7.53 13.69
CA ALA A 399 -8.37 -7.34 14.52
C ALA A 399 -9.01 -5.95 14.31
N ALA A 400 -8.23 -4.88 14.19
CA ALA A 400 -8.76 -3.57 13.86
C ALA A 400 -9.35 -3.53 12.44
N ARG A 401 -8.65 -4.11 11.44
CA ARG A 401 -9.09 -4.14 10.04
C ARG A 401 -10.45 -4.82 9.86
N THR A 402 -10.65 -5.97 10.52
CA THR A 402 -11.92 -6.72 10.44
C THR A 402 -13.09 -5.94 11.05
N ARG A 403 -12.89 -5.28 12.20
CA ARG A 403 -13.90 -4.43 12.86
C ARG A 403 -14.22 -3.18 12.06
N VAL A 404 -13.19 -2.47 11.58
CA VAL A 404 -13.37 -1.27 10.74
C VAL A 404 -14.11 -1.65 9.46
N GLY A 405 -13.69 -2.71 8.77
CA GLY A 405 -14.34 -3.19 7.55
C GLY A 405 -15.80 -3.56 7.76
N TRP A 406 -16.13 -4.19 8.89
CA TRP A 406 -17.52 -4.48 9.25
C TRP A 406 -18.32 -3.22 9.59
N LEU A 407 -17.73 -2.24 10.31
CA LEU A 407 -18.39 -0.96 10.57
C LEU A 407 -18.62 -0.12 9.29
N GLU A 408 -17.78 -0.28 8.26
CA GLU A 408 -18.07 0.27 6.92
C GLU A 408 -19.34 -0.33 6.32
N ASP A 409 -19.55 -1.62 6.51
CA ASP A 409 -20.74 -2.31 6.01
C ASP A 409 -21.98 -1.91 6.81
N VAL A 410 -21.89 -1.90 8.15
CA VAL A 410 -22.93 -1.38 9.06
C VAL A 410 -23.33 0.04 8.70
N ALA A 411 -22.39 0.91 8.33
CA ALA A 411 -22.70 2.29 7.94
C ALA A 411 -23.60 2.41 6.70
N ARG A 412 -23.80 1.32 5.95
CA ARG A 412 -24.73 1.23 4.80
C ARG A 412 -26.14 0.82 5.23
N TYR A 413 -26.32 0.42 6.50
CA TYR A 413 -27.61 0.04 7.06
C TYR A 413 -28.37 1.26 7.57
N ARG A 414 -29.69 1.26 7.40
CA ARG A 414 -30.60 2.20 8.06
C ARG A 414 -30.93 1.68 9.45
N TYR A 415 -31.16 2.58 10.40
CA TYR A 415 -31.63 2.21 11.73
C TYR A 415 -33.10 2.58 11.86
N GLN A 416 -33.92 1.62 12.25
CA GLN A 416 -35.36 1.82 12.47
C GLN A 416 -35.68 1.60 13.94
N GLY A 417 -36.07 2.66 14.63
CA GLY A 417 -36.54 2.60 16.01
C GLY A 417 -37.96 2.05 16.12
N SER A 418 -38.31 1.51 17.28
CA SER A 418 -39.62 0.87 17.53
C SER A 418 -40.85 1.74 17.29
N GLN A 419 -40.76 3.09 17.31
CA GLN A 419 -41.89 3.97 16.96
C GLN A 419 -42.19 4.03 15.45
N GLY A 420 -41.23 3.66 14.59
CA GLY A 420 -41.43 3.59 13.14
C GLY A 420 -41.90 2.22 12.64
N ALA A 421 -41.90 1.20 13.50
CA ALA A 421 -42.39 -0.14 13.16
C ALA A 421 -43.92 -0.26 13.29
N GLU A 422 -44.52 0.44 14.25
CA GLU A 422 -45.99 0.50 14.43
C GLU A 422 -46.70 1.41 13.42
N ALA A 423 -45.99 2.32 12.76
CA ALA A 423 -46.56 3.20 11.75
C ALA A 423 -46.45 2.66 10.30
N ALA A 424 -45.73 1.54 10.11
CA ALA A 424 -45.48 0.91 8.82
C ALA A 424 -46.13 -0.47 8.66
N GLY A 425 -46.74 -1.00 9.71
CA GLY A 425 -47.69 -2.12 9.66
C GLY A 425 -49.12 -1.59 9.73
#